data_AF-A0A6P2Y4T3-F1
#
_entry.id   AF-A0A6P2Y4T3-F1
#
_cell.length_a   1.000
_cell.length_b   1.000
_cell.length_c   1.000
_cell.angle_alpha   90.00
_cell.angle_beta   90.00
_cell.angle_gamma   90.00
#
_symmetry.space_group_name_H-M   'P 1'
#
loop_
_entity.id
_entity.type
_entity.pdbx_description
1 polymer ?
#
loop_
_entity_poly.entity_id
_entity_poly.type
_entity_poly.pdbx_seq_one_letter_code
_entity_poly.pdbx_strand_id
1 'polypeptide(L)'
;MPEIPWSVKSLKVQKKPRTTLPVSRVAEWLAAVDDYARDCPGLSIAVRLAFGLGLRESEIITARWDWIDWDRGTYTPGITKGREADPIPMTDWLIDYLRARRQPAGLIVSHRRGQAYRSGFLRPVLRSANAACQLDGITPHRLRGTFATLLSENGASVSTIQRVMRHKDPMTTLRYLEANLATAARAQASIARLAGLQLNPEQNGEKVANATPQTRISA
;
A
#
# COMPACT_ATOMS: atom_id res chain seq x y z
N MET A 1 28.51 -29.57 -23.21
CA MET A 1 27.14 -28.98 -23.18
C MET A 1 27.11 -27.89 -24.24
N PRO A 2 26.08 -27.81 -25.10
CA PRO A 2 26.02 -26.74 -26.11
C PRO A 2 25.75 -25.39 -25.43
N GLU A 3 26.53 -24.37 -25.79
CA GLU A 3 26.36 -23.00 -25.29
C GLU A 3 25.08 -22.38 -25.87
N ILE A 4 24.22 -21.86 -24.99
CA ILE A 4 22.96 -21.23 -25.37
C ILE A 4 23.27 -19.84 -25.94
N PRO A 5 22.87 -19.49 -27.18
CA PRO A 5 23.34 -18.30 -27.89
C PRO A 5 22.68 -16.98 -27.47
N TRP A 6 21.87 -16.95 -26.41
CA TRP A 6 21.25 -15.73 -25.92
C TRP A 6 21.48 -15.51 -24.41
N SER A 7 21.87 -14.29 -24.07
CA SER A 7 22.05 -13.84 -22.69
C SER A 7 20.71 -13.35 -22.14
N VAL A 8 20.07 -14.15 -21.29
CA VAL A 8 18.91 -13.68 -20.51
C VAL A 8 19.45 -12.80 -19.38
N LYS A 9 19.13 -11.50 -19.41
CA LYS A 9 19.39 -10.62 -18.25
C LYS A 9 18.61 -11.16 -17.05
N SER A 10 19.31 -11.75 -16.10
CA SER A 10 18.72 -12.19 -14.85
C SER A 10 18.09 -10.99 -14.12
N LEU A 11 16.85 -11.16 -13.67
CA LEU A 11 16.20 -10.19 -12.81
C LEU A 11 17.04 -10.09 -11.53
N LYS A 12 17.65 -8.93 -11.28
CA LYS A 12 18.36 -8.67 -10.02
C LYS A 12 17.33 -8.67 -8.88
N VAL A 13 17.16 -9.81 -8.23
CA VAL A 13 16.47 -9.92 -6.95
C VAL A 13 17.26 -9.09 -5.94
N GLN A 14 16.63 -8.08 -5.34
CA GLN A 14 17.31 -7.21 -4.38
C GLN A 14 17.67 -8.02 -3.12
N LYS A 15 18.96 -8.00 -2.75
CA LYS A 15 19.51 -8.75 -1.61
C LYS A 15 19.37 -8.05 -0.24
N LYS A 16 18.96 -6.77 -0.19
CA LYS A 16 18.82 -6.02 1.08
C LYS A 16 17.36 -5.59 1.26
N PRO A 17 16.70 -5.93 2.39
CA PRO A 17 15.36 -5.45 2.69
C PRO A 17 15.35 -3.92 2.62
N ARG A 18 14.37 -3.35 1.92
CA ARG A 18 14.24 -1.90 1.87
C ARG A 18 13.74 -1.43 3.22
N THR A 19 14.26 -0.30 3.67
CA THR A 19 13.67 0.43 4.79
C THR A 19 12.25 0.87 4.42
N THR A 20 11.26 0.22 5.01
CA THR A 20 9.84 0.57 4.95
C THR A 20 9.40 1.10 6.30
N LEU A 21 8.30 1.85 6.33
CA LEU A 21 7.68 2.27 7.59
C LEU A 21 6.86 1.08 8.13
N PRO A 22 7.21 0.49 9.28
CA PRO A 22 6.49 -0.66 9.81
C PRO A 22 5.05 -0.28 10.16
N VAL A 23 4.08 -1.14 9.82
CA VAL A 23 2.64 -0.89 10.05
C VAL A 23 2.35 -0.58 11.52
N SER A 24 2.98 -1.30 12.44
CA SER A 24 2.84 -1.10 13.89
C SER A 24 3.27 0.29 14.38
N ARG A 25 4.13 0.99 13.62
CA ARG A 25 4.67 2.31 13.97
C ARG A 25 3.99 3.45 13.21
N VAL A 26 3.07 3.15 12.27
CA VAL A 26 2.43 4.18 11.43
C VAL A 26 1.68 5.22 12.26
N ALA A 27 0.90 4.78 13.26
CA ALA A 27 0.05 5.67 14.04
C ALA A 27 0.86 6.69 14.84
N GLU A 28 1.85 6.24 15.61
CA GLU A 28 2.75 7.13 16.37
C GLU A 28 3.59 8.03 15.46
N TRP A 29 4.02 7.52 14.29
CA TRP A 29 4.82 8.29 13.35
C TRP A 29 4.00 9.39 12.67
N LEU A 30 2.73 9.12 12.35
CA LEU A 30 1.80 10.14 11.86
C LEU A 30 1.46 11.18 12.95
N ALA A 31 1.40 10.78 14.22
CA ALA A 31 1.24 11.72 15.33
C ALA A 31 2.46 12.67 15.45
N ALA A 32 3.68 12.14 15.33
CA ALA A 32 4.89 12.96 15.30
C ALA A 32 4.94 13.92 14.10
N VAL A 33 4.39 13.51 12.95
CA VAL A 33 4.17 14.39 11.80
C VAL A 33 3.18 15.51 12.13
N ASP A 34 2.07 15.18 12.79
CA ASP A 34 1.05 16.16 13.20
C ASP A 34 1.62 17.19 14.17
N ASP A 35 2.47 16.76 15.12
CA ASP A 35 3.14 17.66 16.05
C ASP A 35 4.09 18.63 15.35
N TYR A 36 4.90 18.15 14.41
CA TYR A 36 5.77 19.01 13.60
C TYR A 36 4.95 19.98 12.71
N ALA A 37 3.83 19.49 12.17
CA ALA A 37 3.00 20.22 11.22
C ALA A 37 1.89 21.06 11.88
N ARG A 38 1.91 21.24 13.20
CA ARG A 38 0.88 21.95 13.98
C ARG A 38 0.52 23.31 13.39
N ASP A 39 1.54 24.07 12.99
CA ASP A 39 1.38 25.41 12.41
C ASP A 39 1.25 25.42 10.88
N CYS A 40 1.34 24.26 10.24
CA CYS A 40 1.29 24.08 8.79
C CYS A 40 0.55 22.77 8.44
N PRO A 41 -0.79 22.68 8.63
CA PRO A 41 -1.55 21.45 8.44
C PRO A 41 -1.38 20.80 7.05
N GLY A 42 -1.08 21.61 6.02
CA GLY A 42 -0.77 21.13 4.68
C GLY A 42 0.39 20.13 4.63
N LEU A 43 1.40 20.23 5.50
CA LEU A 43 2.50 19.25 5.58
C LEU A 43 2.01 17.89 6.07
N SER A 44 1.12 17.87 7.04
CA SER A 44 0.53 16.63 7.53
C SER A 44 -0.34 15.95 6.47
N ILE A 45 -1.15 16.75 5.75
CA ILE A 45 -1.91 16.26 4.60
C ILE A 45 -0.98 15.69 3.54
N ALA A 46 0.11 16.39 3.21
CA ALA A 46 1.08 15.96 2.21
C ALA A 46 1.69 14.58 2.53
N VAL A 47 2.04 14.33 3.79
CA VAL A 47 2.55 13.02 4.23
C VAL A 47 1.48 11.93 4.10
N ARG A 48 0.23 12.23 4.46
CA ARG A 48 -0.89 11.27 4.35
C ARG A 48 -1.25 10.96 2.89
N LEU A 49 -1.13 11.93 1.97
CA LEU A 49 -1.26 11.67 0.52
C LEU A 49 -0.13 10.79 -0.01
N ALA A 50 1.11 11.00 0.47
CA ALA A 50 2.24 10.16 0.11
C ALA A 50 2.05 8.71 0.61
N PHE A 51 1.54 8.53 1.83
CA PHE A 51 1.33 7.22 2.45
C PHE A 51 0.08 6.50 1.92
N GLY A 52 -1.06 7.20 1.81
CA GLY A 52 -2.36 6.61 1.51
C GLY A 52 -2.67 6.44 0.03
N LEU A 53 -2.09 7.28 -0.84
CA LEU A 53 -2.31 7.22 -2.29
C LEU A 53 -1.03 6.94 -3.07
N GLY A 54 0.10 6.83 -2.35
CA GLY A 54 1.38 6.67 -2.98
C GLY A 54 1.65 7.79 -3.98
N LEU A 55 1.49 9.06 -3.61
CA LEU A 55 1.85 10.19 -4.48
C LEU A 55 3.36 10.45 -4.47
N ARG A 56 3.90 10.94 -5.59
CA ARG A 56 5.26 11.47 -5.67
C ARG A 56 5.28 12.84 -5.04
N GLU A 57 6.41 13.26 -4.49
CA GLU A 57 6.56 14.62 -3.95
C GLU A 57 6.18 15.69 -5.00
N SER A 58 6.56 15.49 -6.26
CA SER A 58 6.19 16.37 -7.37
C SER A 58 4.67 16.42 -7.64
N GLU A 59 3.95 15.32 -7.44
CA GLU A 59 2.49 15.27 -7.62
C GLU A 59 1.78 15.92 -6.43
N ILE A 60 2.37 15.82 -5.23
CA ILE A 60 1.83 16.44 -4.02
C ILE A 60 1.96 17.97 -4.08
N ILE A 61 3.09 18.49 -4.59
CA ILE A 61 3.31 19.93 -4.77
C ILE A 61 2.20 20.59 -5.60
N THR A 62 1.68 19.87 -6.59
CA THR A 62 0.63 20.35 -7.49
C THR A 62 -0.75 19.79 -7.15
N ALA A 63 -0.91 19.10 -6.02
CA ALA A 63 -2.16 18.45 -5.66
C ALA A 63 -3.25 19.49 -5.37
N ARG A 64 -4.47 19.24 -5.84
CA ARG A 64 -5.59 20.19 -5.77
C ARG A 64 -6.84 19.59 -5.16
N TRP A 65 -7.56 20.39 -4.39
CA TRP A 65 -8.83 20.01 -3.78
C TRP A 65 -9.91 19.71 -4.82
N ASP A 66 -9.90 20.47 -5.92
CA ASP A 66 -10.80 20.30 -7.06
C ASP A 66 -10.52 19.04 -7.90
N TRP A 67 -9.48 18.26 -7.58
CA TRP A 67 -9.20 16.96 -8.21
C TRP A 67 -9.68 15.77 -7.38
N ILE A 68 -10.36 16.03 -6.27
CA ILE A 68 -10.99 15.02 -5.43
C ILE A 68 -12.47 14.91 -5.83
N ASP A 69 -12.86 13.72 -6.28
CA ASP A 69 -14.26 13.33 -6.39
C ASP A 69 -14.70 12.74 -5.04
N TRP A 70 -15.45 13.52 -4.29
CA TRP A 70 -15.91 13.16 -2.93
C TRP A 70 -17.01 12.12 -2.92
N ASP A 71 -17.80 12.04 -3.99
CA ASP A 71 -18.92 11.10 -4.10
C ASP A 71 -18.41 9.72 -4.51
N ARG A 72 -17.43 9.68 -5.42
CA ARG A 72 -16.74 8.44 -5.81
C ARG A 72 -15.62 8.04 -4.86
N GLY A 73 -15.19 8.93 -3.98
CA GLY A 73 -14.05 8.70 -3.09
C GLY A 73 -12.75 8.50 -3.87
N THR A 74 -12.50 9.29 -4.92
CA THR A 74 -11.30 9.14 -5.76
C THR A 74 -10.51 10.44 -5.87
N TYR A 75 -9.20 10.30 -6.08
CA TYR A 75 -8.30 11.41 -6.40
C TYR A 75 -7.61 11.18 -7.75
N THR A 76 -7.63 12.20 -8.60
CA THR A 76 -7.04 12.14 -9.94
C THR A 76 -5.78 13.03 -10.03
N PRO A 77 -4.57 12.45 -9.92
CA PRO A 77 -3.33 13.24 -9.97
C PRO A 77 -2.97 13.69 -11.38
N GLY A 78 -3.23 14.96 -11.68
CA GLY A 78 -2.69 15.62 -12.86
C GLY A 78 -3.48 15.38 -14.14
N ILE A 79 -3.61 16.46 -14.92
CA ILE A 79 -4.08 16.42 -16.31
C ILE A 79 -2.83 16.36 -17.18
N THR A 80 -2.60 15.24 -17.89
CA THR A 80 -1.40 15.11 -18.73
C THR A 80 -1.79 15.11 -20.19
N LYS A 81 -1.45 16.17 -20.94
CA LYS A 81 -1.60 16.26 -22.41
C LYS A 81 -2.94 15.72 -22.94
N GLY A 82 -4.05 16.19 -22.38
CA GLY A 82 -5.40 15.85 -22.85
C GLY A 82 -5.97 14.52 -22.38
N ARG A 83 -5.25 13.74 -21.56
CA ARG A 83 -5.80 12.57 -20.86
C ARG A 83 -5.67 12.76 -19.35
N GLU A 84 -6.78 12.63 -18.65
CA GLU A 84 -6.78 12.54 -17.19
C GLU A 84 -5.95 11.33 -16.77
N ALA A 85 -5.13 11.49 -15.72
CA ALA A 85 -4.54 10.33 -15.07
C ALA A 85 -5.64 9.38 -14.58
N ASP A 86 -5.31 8.11 -14.39
CA ASP A 86 -6.29 7.20 -13.81
C ASP A 86 -6.66 7.65 -12.38
N PRO A 87 -7.96 7.68 -12.04
CA PRO A 87 -8.39 7.99 -10.69
C PRO A 87 -7.91 6.92 -9.72
N ILE A 88 -7.51 7.36 -8.52
CA ILE A 88 -7.03 6.50 -7.45
C ILE A 88 -8.08 6.45 -6.36
N PRO A 89 -8.55 5.26 -5.95
CA PRO A 89 -9.44 5.13 -4.81
C PRO A 89 -8.78 5.68 -3.54
N MET A 90 -9.51 6.52 -2.82
CA MET A 90 -9.14 6.94 -1.47
C MET A 90 -9.85 6.03 -0.48
N THR A 91 -9.12 5.60 0.54
CA THR A 91 -9.67 4.83 1.65
C THR A 91 -10.38 5.74 2.65
N ASP A 92 -11.37 5.20 3.37
CA ASP A 92 -12.21 5.94 4.34
C ASP A 92 -11.39 6.78 5.33
N TRP A 93 -10.31 6.22 5.91
CA TRP A 93 -9.46 6.95 6.86
C TRP A 93 -8.87 8.25 6.28
N LEU A 94 -8.54 8.26 4.98
CA LEU A 94 -7.98 9.42 4.30
C LEU A 94 -9.10 10.39 3.94
N ILE A 95 -10.24 9.88 3.48
CA ILE A 95 -11.43 10.69 3.19
C ILE A 95 -11.86 11.45 4.44
N ASP A 96 -12.03 10.75 5.57
CA ASP A 96 -12.44 11.35 6.84
C ASP A 96 -11.44 12.41 7.31
N TYR A 97 -10.14 12.11 7.21
CA TYR A 97 -9.09 13.05 7.56
C TYR A 97 -9.12 14.32 6.69
N LEU A 98 -9.32 14.17 5.38
CA LEU A 98 -9.35 15.28 4.42
C LEU A 98 -10.65 16.08 4.49
N ARG A 99 -11.79 15.43 4.75
CA ARG A 99 -13.11 16.05 4.78
C ARG A 99 -13.21 17.14 5.84
N ALA A 100 -12.61 16.91 7.02
CA ALA A 100 -12.51 17.91 8.09
C ALA A 100 -11.69 19.16 7.72
N ARG A 101 -10.90 19.10 6.64
CA ARG A 101 -9.97 20.16 6.19
C ARG A 101 -10.28 20.65 4.77
N ARG A 102 -11.41 20.20 4.20
CA ARG A 102 -11.77 20.40 2.81
C ARG A 102 -11.84 21.87 2.47
N GLN A 103 -11.30 22.21 1.30
CA GLN A 103 -11.52 23.48 0.62
C GLN A 103 -12.29 23.22 -0.69
N PRO A 104 -13.02 24.21 -1.22
CA PRO A 104 -13.75 24.04 -2.48
C PRO A 104 -12.82 23.83 -3.68
N ALA A 105 -11.66 24.50 -3.71
CA ALA A 105 -10.70 24.43 -4.79
C ALA A 105 -9.29 24.88 -4.33
N GLY A 106 -8.30 24.72 -5.20
CA GLY A 106 -6.95 25.22 -5.00
C GLY A 106 -5.97 24.15 -4.50
N LEU A 107 -4.72 24.57 -4.24
CA LEU A 107 -3.68 23.65 -3.80
C LEU A 107 -4.02 23.05 -2.44
N ILE A 108 -3.83 21.73 -2.31
CA ILE A 108 -3.95 21.02 -1.03
C ILE A 108 -2.79 21.40 -0.12
N VAL A 109 -1.60 21.56 -0.71
CA VAL A 109 -0.35 21.77 0.01
C VAL A 109 0.29 23.07 -0.48
N SER A 110 0.13 24.14 0.29
CA SER A 110 0.72 25.44 0.00
C SER A 110 1.24 26.12 1.26
N HIS A 111 2.18 27.05 1.10
CA HIS A 111 2.55 28.01 2.13
C HIS A 111 1.34 28.88 2.51
N ARG A 112 1.40 29.56 3.67
CA ARG A 112 0.33 30.47 4.14
C ARG A 112 -0.09 31.53 3.12
N ARG A 113 0.82 31.92 2.21
CA ARG A 113 0.56 32.89 1.13
C ARG A 113 0.01 32.24 -0.16
N GLY A 114 -0.42 30.98 -0.12
CA GLY A 114 -0.98 30.25 -1.27
C GLY A 114 0.06 29.72 -2.27
N GLN A 115 1.35 29.97 -2.05
CA GLN A 115 2.41 29.52 -2.94
C GLN A 115 2.70 28.03 -2.76
N ALA A 116 2.94 27.32 -3.87
CA ALA A 116 3.35 25.93 -3.85
C ALA A 116 4.71 25.74 -3.16
N TYR A 117 4.89 24.61 -2.49
CA TYR A 117 6.19 24.22 -1.96
C TYR A 117 7.18 23.83 -3.08
N ARG A 118 8.47 23.90 -2.78
CA ARG A 118 9.54 23.39 -3.67
C ARG A 118 9.82 21.91 -3.39
N SER A 119 10.47 21.22 -4.32
CA SER A 119 10.94 19.84 -4.07
C SER A 119 11.87 19.79 -2.85
N GLY A 120 11.77 18.71 -2.08
CA GLY A 120 12.45 18.50 -0.81
C GLY A 120 11.64 18.96 0.41
N PHE A 121 10.47 19.58 0.25
CA PHE A 121 9.70 20.13 1.37
C PHE A 121 9.20 19.08 2.38
N LEU A 122 9.10 17.81 2.00
CA LEU A 122 8.74 16.74 2.94
C LEU A 122 9.94 16.30 3.79
N ARG A 123 11.18 16.56 3.38
CA ARG A 123 12.36 16.04 4.09
C ARG A 123 12.44 16.51 5.56
N PRO A 124 12.17 17.78 5.91
CA PRO A 124 12.23 18.23 7.30
C PRO A 124 11.21 17.52 8.19
N VAL A 125 9.94 17.47 7.77
CA VAL A 125 8.86 16.83 8.56
C VAL A 125 9.10 15.33 8.73
N LEU A 126 9.53 14.64 7.66
CA LEU A 126 9.84 13.21 7.74
C LEU A 126 11.05 12.95 8.64
N ARG A 127 12.09 13.80 8.59
CA ARG A 127 13.25 13.66 9.49
C ARG A 127 12.86 13.87 10.95
N SER A 128 11.99 14.83 11.23
CA SER A 128 11.49 15.06 12.59
C SER A 128 10.72 13.86 13.12
N ALA A 129 9.77 13.34 12.34
CA ALA A 129 8.99 12.16 12.73
C ALA A 129 9.86 10.91 12.90
N ASN A 130 10.87 10.73 12.04
CA ASN A 130 11.87 9.68 12.16
C ASN A 130 12.64 9.75 13.47
N ALA A 131 13.15 10.94 13.83
CA ALA A 131 13.87 11.13 15.07
C ALA A 131 12.98 10.87 16.31
N ALA A 132 11.74 11.37 16.28
CA ALA A 132 10.78 11.18 17.38
C ALA A 132 10.44 9.69 17.61
N CYS A 133 10.33 8.91 16.55
CA CYS A 133 10.00 7.48 16.60
C CYS A 133 11.23 6.56 16.57
N GLN A 134 12.45 7.10 16.61
CA GLN A 134 13.69 6.32 16.48
C GLN A 134 13.71 5.41 15.24
N LEU A 135 13.21 5.94 14.11
CA LEU A 135 13.20 5.27 12.82
C LEU A 135 14.23 5.90 11.90
N ASP A 136 15.07 5.08 11.28
CA ASP A 136 16.02 5.56 10.30
C ASP A 136 15.48 5.45 8.86
N GLY A 137 15.84 6.40 8.01
CA GLY A 137 15.77 6.22 6.56
C GLY A 137 14.39 6.35 5.89
N ILE A 138 13.34 6.78 6.60
CA ILE A 138 12.06 7.10 5.92
C ILE A 138 12.20 8.44 5.20
N THR A 139 12.13 8.38 3.87
CA THR A 139 12.20 9.52 2.94
C THR A 139 10.95 9.49 2.04
N PRO A 140 10.64 10.54 1.26
CA PRO A 140 9.44 10.51 0.39
C PRO A 140 9.42 9.32 -0.56
N HIS A 141 10.59 8.96 -1.11
CA HIS A 141 10.72 7.79 -1.98
C HIS A 141 10.50 6.46 -1.22
N ARG A 142 10.99 6.36 0.02
CA ARG A 142 10.80 5.17 0.85
C ARG A 142 9.37 5.04 1.36
N LEU A 143 8.73 6.15 1.74
CA LEU A 143 7.32 6.17 2.15
C LEU A 143 6.40 5.71 1.01
N ARG A 144 6.64 6.20 -0.21
CA ARG A 144 5.99 5.68 -1.42
C ARG A 144 6.26 4.18 -1.60
N GLY A 145 7.50 3.75 -1.34
CA GLY A 145 7.88 2.35 -1.41
C GLY A 145 7.12 1.49 -0.39
N THR A 146 6.93 1.98 0.84
CA THR A 146 6.10 1.34 1.86
C THR A 146 4.69 1.10 1.32
N PHE A 147 4.05 2.10 0.72
CA PHE A 147 2.71 1.93 0.14
C PHE A 147 2.67 0.81 -0.91
N ALA A 148 3.64 0.75 -1.83
CA ALA A 148 3.72 -0.31 -2.83
C ALA A 148 3.93 -1.71 -2.21
N THR A 149 4.82 -1.80 -1.21
CA THR A 149 5.07 -3.05 -0.47
C THR A 149 3.81 -3.51 0.26
N LEU A 150 3.13 -2.61 0.98
CA LEU A 150 1.89 -2.94 1.70
C LEU A 150 0.78 -3.42 0.76
N LEU A 151 0.63 -2.80 -0.42
CA LEU A 151 -0.31 -3.30 -1.43
C LEU A 151 0.05 -4.72 -1.88
N SER A 152 1.33 -4.99 -2.13
CA SER A 152 1.80 -6.33 -2.53
C SER A 152 1.58 -7.37 -1.42
N GLU A 153 1.92 -7.05 -0.18
CA GLU A 153 1.72 -7.92 0.98
C GLU A 153 0.23 -8.22 1.24
N ASN A 154 -0.66 -7.30 0.84
CA ASN A 154 -2.11 -7.47 0.91
C ASN A 154 -2.72 -8.05 -0.37
N GLY A 155 -1.91 -8.56 -1.30
CA GLY A 155 -2.37 -9.35 -2.44
C GLY A 155 -2.82 -8.54 -3.66
N ALA A 156 -2.51 -7.24 -3.71
CA ALA A 156 -2.77 -6.46 -4.92
C ALA A 156 -1.91 -6.99 -6.09
N SER A 157 -2.53 -7.13 -7.26
CA SER A 157 -1.82 -7.57 -8.46
C SER A 157 -0.75 -6.56 -8.90
N VAL A 158 0.28 -7.04 -9.61
CA VAL A 158 1.33 -6.17 -10.19
C VAL A 158 0.73 -5.06 -11.04
N SER A 159 -0.26 -5.39 -11.87
CA SER A 159 -0.99 -4.44 -12.71
C SER A 159 -1.72 -3.38 -11.88
N THR A 160 -2.37 -3.78 -10.79
CA THR A 160 -3.05 -2.85 -9.87
C THR A 160 -2.05 -1.90 -9.23
N ILE A 161 -0.96 -2.44 -8.67
CA ILE A 161 0.09 -1.64 -8.02
C ILE A 161 0.72 -0.68 -9.04
N GLN A 162 1.03 -1.15 -10.26
CA GLN A 162 1.61 -0.32 -11.30
C GLN A 162 0.70 0.85 -11.68
N ARG A 163 -0.60 0.59 -11.82
CA ARG A 163 -1.61 1.59 -12.17
C ARG A 163 -1.75 2.63 -11.07
N VAL A 164 -1.97 2.19 -9.83
CA VAL A 164 -2.06 3.07 -8.66
C VAL A 164 -0.76 3.84 -8.42
N MET A 165 0.40 3.24 -8.71
CA MET A 165 1.70 3.91 -8.61
C MET A 165 2.07 4.73 -9.85
N ARG A 166 1.24 4.79 -10.89
CA ARG A 166 1.53 5.56 -12.11
C ARG A 166 2.95 5.30 -12.63
N HIS A 167 3.37 4.03 -12.59
CA HIS A 167 4.70 3.62 -13.06
C HIS A 167 4.65 3.35 -14.56
N LYS A 168 5.43 4.13 -15.32
CA LYS A 168 5.59 3.92 -16.77
C LYS A 168 6.23 2.57 -17.09
N ASP A 169 7.16 2.13 -16.24
CA ASP A 169 7.90 0.88 -16.41
C ASP A 169 7.44 -0.17 -15.36
N PRO A 170 6.87 -1.31 -15.80
CA PRO A 170 6.51 -2.44 -14.92
C PRO A 170 7.68 -2.93 -14.06
N MET A 171 8.92 -2.84 -14.55
CA MET A 171 10.12 -3.25 -13.82
C MET A 171 10.34 -2.45 -12.53
N THR A 172 9.74 -1.27 -12.42
CA THR A 172 9.75 -0.48 -11.18
C THR A 172 8.83 -1.09 -10.13
N THR A 173 7.70 -1.65 -10.57
CA THR A 173 6.71 -2.31 -9.71
C THR A 173 7.17 -3.70 -9.28
N LEU A 174 7.81 -4.47 -10.17
CA LEU A 174 8.32 -5.80 -9.86
C LEU A 174 9.26 -5.82 -8.64
N ARG A 175 9.90 -4.70 -8.33
CA ARG A 175 10.81 -4.60 -7.17
C ARG A 175 10.11 -4.56 -5.81
N TYR A 176 8.78 -4.47 -5.78
CA TYR A 176 7.97 -4.50 -4.56
C TYR A 176 7.28 -5.84 -4.35
N LEU A 177 7.43 -6.77 -5.31
CA LEU A 177 6.83 -8.09 -5.19
C LEU A 177 7.67 -8.96 -4.29
N GLU A 178 7.01 -9.50 -3.28
CA GLU A 178 7.53 -10.62 -2.49
C GLU A 178 6.67 -11.84 -2.77
N ALA A 179 7.32 -12.98 -3.03
CA ALA A 179 6.63 -14.25 -3.12
C ALA A 179 6.15 -14.65 -1.72
N ASN A 180 4.94 -14.26 -1.37
CA ASN A 180 4.36 -14.52 -0.06
C ASN A 180 3.42 -15.73 -0.13
N LEU A 181 3.89 -16.90 0.33
CA LEU A 181 3.10 -18.13 0.41
C LEU A 181 1.82 -17.95 1.24
N ALA A 182 1.80 -17.05 2.24
CA ALA A 182 0.60 -16.76 3.00
C ALA A 182 -0.45 -16.01 2.16
N THR A 183 -0.03 -15.19 1.20
CA THR A 183 -0.96 -14.56 0.23
C THR A 183 -1.54 -15.61 -0.71
N ALA A 184 -0.72 -16.56 -1.18
CA ALA A 184 -1.20 -17.68 -1.98
C ALA A 184 -2.21 -18.54 -1.20
N ALA A 185 -1.91 -18.88 0.06
CA ALA A 185 -2.82 -19.62 0.94
C ALA A 185 -4.14 -18.88 1.19
N ARG A 186 -4.11 -17.55 1.43
CA ARG A 186 -5.33 -16.73 1.56
C ARG A 186 -6.17 -16.73 0.28
N ALA A 187 -5.53 -16.62 -0.89
CA ALA A 187 -6.21 -16.69 -2.18
C ALA A 187 -6.85 -18.07 -2.40
N GLN A 188 -6.12 -19.15 -2.12
CA GLN A 188 -6.64 -20.52 -2.18
C GLN A 188 -7.82 -20.74 -1.23
N ALA A 189 -7.74 -20.25 0.00
CA ALA A 189 -8.84 -20.33 0.97
C ALA A 189 -10.07 -19.52 0.52
N SER A 190 -9.88 -18.38 -0.14
CA SER A 190 -10.96 -17.59 -0.73
C SER A 190 -11.66 -18.37 -1.86
N ILE A 191 -10.88 -19.01 -2.75
CA ILE A 191 -11.41 -19.87 -3.82
C ILE A 191 -12.23 -21.02 -3.24
N ALA A 192 -11.70 -21.73 -2.23
CA ALA A 192 -12.41 -22.83 -1.59
C ALA A 192 -13.75 -22.38 -1.00
N ARG A 193 -13.81 -21.20 -0.39
CA ARG A 193 -15.05 -20.61 0.13
C ARG A 193 -16.04 -20.28 -0.98
N LEU A 194 -15.61 -19.60 -2.03
CA LEU A 194 -16.46 -19.24 -3.17
C LEU A 194 -16.97 -20.46 -3.94
N ALA A 195 -16.16 -21.52 -3.99
CA ALA A 195 -16.52 -22.80 -4.61
C ALA A 195 -17.36 -23.71 -3.69
N GLY A 196 -17.69 -23.28 -2.46
CA GLY A 196 -18.47 -24.09 -1.51
C GLY A 196 -17.73 -25.32 -0.97
N LEU A 197 -16.40 -25.37 -1.06
CA LEU A 197 -15.56 -26.49 -0.63
C LEU A 197 -15.25 -26.47 0.86
N GLN A 198 -16.04 -25.75 1.67
CA GLN A 198 -15.88 -25.76 3.12
C GLN A 198 -16.40 -27.10 3.65
N LEU A 199 -15.54 -27.85 4.35
CA LEU A 199 -15.97 -29.04 5.08
C LEU A 199 -16.93 -28.59 6.19
N ASN A 200 -18.20 -28.97 6.07
CA ASN A 200 -19.17 -28.81 7.16
C ASN A 200 -18.68 -29.65 8.36
N PRO A 201 -18.33 -29.04 9.51
CA PRO A 201 -17.91 -29.78 10.69
C PRO A 201 -19.01 -30.73 11.20
N GLU A 202 -20.27 -30.44 10.86
CA GLU A 202 -21.43 -31.18 11.37
C GLU A 202 -21.73 -32.49 10.64
N GLN A 203 -21.06 -32.81 9.52
CA GLN A 203 -21.31 -34.07 8.78
C GLN A 203 -20.28 -35.18 9.04
N ASN A 204 -19.24 -34.95 9.85
CA ASN A 204 -18.29 -35.99 10.26
C ASN A 204 -18.58 -36.58 11.65
N GLY A 205 -19.76 -36.31 12.22
CA GLY A 205 -20.21 -36.79 13.53
C GLY A 205 -20.84 -38.19 13.55
N GLU A 206 -20.98 -38.87 12.41
CA GLU A 206 -21.44 -40.27 12.41
C GLU A 206 -20.25 -41.21 12.67
N LYS A 207 -20.09 -41.51 13.96
CA LYS A 207 -19.27 -42.59 14.49
C LYS A 207 -19.40 -43.85 13.63
N VAL A 208 -18.31 -44.26 12.99
CA VAL A 208 -18.12 -45.67 12.63
C VAL A 208 -17.75 -46.42 13.91
N ALA A 209 -18.75 -46.63 14.77
CA ALA A 209 -18.71 -47.66 15.79
C ALA A 209 -19.17 -48.96 15.13
N ASN A 210 -18.24 -49.88 14.88
CA ASN A 210 -18.39 -51.32 15.17
C ASN A 210 -17.30 -52.14 14.48
N ALA A 211 -16.40 -52.69 15.28
CA ALA A 211 -15.89 -54.05 15.09
C ALA A 211 -15.30 -54.53 16.42
N THR A 212 -16.15 -55.15 17.24
CA THR A 212 -15.76 -55.98 18.37
C THR A 212 -14.86 -57.12 17.87
N PRO A 213 -13.72 -57.42 18.51
CA PRO A 213 -12.99 -58.65 18.21
C PRO A 213 -13.76 -59.81 18.85
N GLN A 214 -14.32 -60.71 18.04
CA GLN A 214 -14.84 -61.98 18.53
C GLN A 214 -13.67 -62.87 18.96
N THR A 215 -13.53 -63.06 20.27
CA THR A 215 -12.75 -64.14 20.88
C THR A 215 -13.34 -65.48 20.45
N ARG A 216 -12.57 -66.32 19.74
CA ARG A 216 -12.83 -67.76 19.62
C ARG A 216 -11.72 -68.54 20.32
N ILE A 217 -12.04 -69.01 21.51
CA ILE A 217 -11.56 -70.26 22.13
C ILE A 217 -12.43 -71.37 21.47
N SER A 218 -12.05 -72.59 21.09
CA SER A 218 -11.03 -73.57 21.47
C SER A 218 -11.06 -74.74 20.46
N ALA A 219 -9.95 -75.45 20.29
CA ALA A 219 -9.85 -76.91 20.47
C ALA A 219 -8.37 -77.28 20.63
#